data_AF-A0A286RJD4-F1
#
_entry.id   AF-A0A286RJD4-F1
#
_cell.length_a   1.000
_cell.length_b   1.000
_cell.length_c   1.000
_cell.angle_alpha   90.00
_cell.angle_beta   90.00
_cell.angle_gamma   90.00
#
_symmetry.space_group_name_H-M   'P 1'
#
loop_
_entity.id
_entity.type
_entity.pdbx_description
1 polymer ?
#
loop_
_entity_poly.entity_id
_entity_poly.type
_entity_poly.pdbx_seq_one_letter_code
_entity_poly.pdbx_strand_id
1 'polypeptide(L)' 'MRFDPERHHRRSIRLRGYDYTQPGAYFVTVSTQGRASLFGEVADGEMRLNEVGRIVQRCWEGYSRTFSAH' A
#
# COMPACT_ATOMS: atom_id res chain seq x y z
N MET A 1 -19.13 1.84 6.73
CA MET A 1 -19.37 0.42 7.07
C MET A 1 -19.16 0.24 8.58
N ARG A 2 -20.07 -0.43 9.28
CA ARG A 2 -19.93 -0.74 10.71
C ARG A 2 -19.09 -2.01 10.87
N PHE A 3 -18.13 -2.00 11.80
CA PHE A 3 -17.33 -3.17 12.15
C PHE A 3 -18.22 -4.22 12.81
N ASP A 4 -18.26 -5.43 12.23
CA ASP A 4 -18.96 -6.60 12.75
C ASP A 4 -17.91 -7.64 13.16
N PRO A 5 -17.64 -7.84 14.45
CA PRO A 5 -16.58 -8.72 14.94
C PRO A 5 -16.73 -10.16 14.44
N GLU A 6 -17.96 -10.67 14.34
CA GLU A 6 -18.28 -12.04 13.95
C GLU A 6 -18.00 -12.30 12.46
N ARG A 7 -18.15 -11.27 11.62
CA ARG A 7 -17.92 -11.35 10.16
C ARG A 7 -16.53 -10.87 9.75
N HIS A 8 -15.87 -10.03 10.56
CA HIS A 8 -14.58 -9.43 10.25
C HIS A 8 -13.42 -10.06 11.05
N HIS A 9 -13.46 -11.38 11.27
CA HIS A 9 -12.36 -12.17 11.81
C HIS A 9 -11.20 -12.33 10.82
N ARG A 10 -10.49 -11.24 10.53
CA ARG A 10 -9.24 -11.32 9.77
C ARG A 10 -8.15 -11.87 10.69
N ARG A 11 -7.67 -13.09 10.39
CA ARG A 11 -6.48 -13.65 11.05
C ARG A 11 -5.25 -12.81 10.71
N SER A 12 -4.32 -12.73 11.65
CA SER A 12 -3.02 -12.10 11.40
C SER A 12 -2.27 -12.87 10.31
N ILE A 13 -1.74 -12.14 9.32
CA ILE A 13 -0.83 -12.67 8.30
C ILE A 13 0.63 -12.64 8.75
N ARG A 14 0.92 -12.08 9.94
CA ARG A 14 2.29 -11.90 10.41
C ARG A 14 2.89 -13.24 10.81
N LEU A 15 4.11 -13.49 10.36
CA LEU A 15 4.91 -14.64 10.76
C LEU A 15 5.28 -14.49 12.23
N ARG A 16 4.95 -15.49 13.05
CA ARG A 16 5.23 -15.49 14.48
C ARG A 16 6.76 -15.52 14.69
N GLY A 17 7.27 -14.63 15.54
CA GLY A 17 8.70 -14.56 15.87
C GLY A 17 9.56 -13.81 14.85
N TYR A 18 8.98 -13.30 13.75
CA TYR A 18 9.71 -12.49 12.79
C TYR A 18 9.77 -11.02 13.24
N ASP A 19 10.97 -10.45 13.22
CA ASP A 19 11.22 -9.05 13.51
C ASP A 19 11.06 -8.19 12.25
N TYR A 20 9.91 -7.53 12.15
CA TYR A 20 9.56 -6.67 11.01
C TYR A 20 10.28 -5.31 11.01
N THR A 21 11.13 -5.04 12.00
CA THR A 21 12.00 -3.85 11.99
C THR A 21 13.26 -4.05 11.15
N GLN A 22 13.62 -5.31 10.87
CA GLN A 22 14.78 -5.61 10.05
C GLN A 22 14.59 -5.17 8.59
N PRO A 23 15.65 -4.74 7.90
CA PRO A 23 15.60 -4.44 6.47
C PRO A 23 15.08 -5.63 5.66
N GLY A 24 14.10 -5.39 4.80
CA GLY A 24 13.50 -6.42 3.96
C GLY A 24 12.72 -5.82 2.79
N ALA A 25 12.52 -6.60 1.74
CA ALA A 25 11.71 -6.20 0.59
C ALA A 25 10.23 -6.50 0.85
N TYR A 26 9.38 -5.49 0.61
CA TYR A 26 7.93 -5.61 0.77
C TYR A 26 7.22 -5.14 -0.50
N PHE A 27 6.24 -5.91 -0.95
CA PHE A 27 5.31 -5.47 -1.97
C PHE A 27 4.04 -4.98 -1.28
N VAL A 28 3.66 -3.73 -1.54
CA VAL A 28 2.45 -3.12 -0.99
C VAL A 28 1.48 -2.84 -2.14
N THR A 29 0.25 -3.33 -2.01
CA THR A 29 -0.85 -3.00 -2.91
C THR A 29 -1.92 -2.26 -2.12
N VAL A 30 -2.34 -1.11 -2.62
CA VAL A 30 -3.38 -0.28 -1.99
C VAL A 30 -4.62 -0.31 -2.88
N SER A 31 -5.74 -0.79 -2.33
CA SER A 31 -7.06 -0.67 -2.96
C SER A 31 -7.82 0.48 -2.34
N THR A 32 -8.44 1.31 -3.17
CA THR A 32 -9.32 2.38 -2.74
C THR A 32 -10.68 1.83 -2.30
N GLN A 33 -11.47 2.67 -1.65
CA GLN A 33 -12.86 2.33 -1.32
C GLN A 33 -13.64 1.99 -2.59
N GLY A 34 -14.38 0.87 -2.56
CA GLY A 34 -15.16 0.42 -3.71
C GLY A 34 -14.32 -0.05 -4.90
N ARG A 35 -13.00 -0.27 -4.74
CA ARG A 35 -12.06 -0.61 -5.83
C ARG A 35 -12.05 0.44 -6.96
N ALA A 36 -12.34 1.70 -6.62
CA ALA A 36 -12.31 2.81 -7.57
C ALA A 36 -10.88 3.05 -8.09
N SER A 37 -10.74 3.30 -9.39
CA SER A 37 -9.44 3.58 -10.03
C SER A 37 -8.99 5.03 -9.77
N LEU A 38 -8.81 5.42 -8.49
CA LEU A 38 -8.56 6.81 -8.10
C LEU A 38 -7.17 7.31 -8.47
N PHE A 39 -6.17 6.43 -8.53
CA PHE A 39 -4.78 6.79 -8.82
C PHE A 39 -4.44 6.69 -10.30
N GLY A 40 -5.42 6.33 -11.13
CA GLY A 40 -5.22 5.97 -12.53
C GLY A 40 -5.64 4.53 -12.76
N GLU A 41 -5.22 3.99 -13.89
CA GLU A 41 -5.63 2.67 -14.37
C GLU A 41 -4.42 1.78 -14.64
N VAL A 42 -4.63 0.47 -14.60
CA VAL A 42 -3.63 -0.51 -15.06
C VAL A 42 -3.99 -0.91 -16.48
N ALA A 43 -3.09 -0.66 -17.42
CA ALA A 43 -3.25 -1.04 -18.81
C ALA A 43 -1.96 -1.71 -19.28
N ASP A 44 -2.09 -2.85 -19.97
CA ASP A 44 -0.95 -3.64 -20.46
C ASP A 44 0.05 -4.08 -19.36
N GLY A 45 -0.44 -4.24 -18.13
CA GLY A 45 0.40 -4.60 -16.97
C GLY A 45 1.13 -3.42 -16.33
N GLU A 46 0.97 -2.21 -16.86
CA GLU A 46 1.61 -0.99 -16.36
C GLU A 46 0.61 -0.05 -15.70
N MET A 47 1.04 0.62 -14.64
CA MET A 47 0.24 1.65 -13.96
C MET A 47 0.30 2.96 -14.75
N ARG A 48 -0.83 3.39 -15.31
CA ARG A 48 -1.00 4.71 -15.95
C ARG A 48 -1.60 5.69 -14.95
N LEU A 49 -0.75 6.54 -14.39
CA LEU A 49 -1.15 7.47 -13.33
C LEU A 49 -1.97 8.67 -13.85
N ASN A 50 -3.07 8.95 -13.16
CA ASN A 50 -3.78 10.22 -13.30
C ASN A 50 -3.13 11.31 -12.41
N GLU A 51 -3.73 12.49 -12.32
CA GLU A 51 -3.20 13.59 -11.51
C GLU A 51 -3.03 13.24 -10.03
N VAL A 52 -4.02 12.56 -9.44
CA VAL A 52 -3.97 12.11 -8.05
C VAL A 52 -2.90 11.05 -7.86
N GLY A 53 -2.78 10.10 -8.79
CA GLY A 53 -1.72 9.10 -8.79
C GLY A 53 -0.32 9.72 -8.81
N ARG A 54 -0.12 10.78 -9.61
CA ARG A 54 1.14 11.53 -9.66
C ARG A 54 1.46 12.24 -8.33
N ILE A 55 0.46 12.73 -7.61
CA ILE A 55 0.66 13.29 -6.26
C ILE A 55 1.17 12.20 -5.31
N VAL A 56 0.51 11.04 -5.30
CA VAL A 56 0.90 9.89 -4.45
C VAL A 56 2.31 9.43 -4.78
N GLN A 57 2.66 9.32 -6.06
CA GLN A 57 4.01 8.96 -6.49
C GLN A 57 5.06 9.96 -5.95
N ARG A 58 4.82 11.27 -6.10
CA ARG A 58 5.75 12.28 -5.57
C ARG A 58 5.91 12.21 -4.06
N CYS A 59 4.83 11.97 -3.32
CA CYS A 59 4.90 11.76 -1.87
C CYS A 59 5.76 10.53 -1.53
N TRP A 60 5.53 9.41 -2.22
CA TRP A 60 6.29 8.17 -2.03
C TRP A 60 7.80 8.36 -2.27
N GLU A 61 8.17 8.99 -3.37
CA GLU A 61 9.56 9.34 -3.68
C GLU A 61 10.15 10.35 -2.68
N GLY A 62 9.32 11.19 -2.07
CA GLY A 62 9.70 12.06 -0.96
C GLY A 62 10.09 11.28 0.30
N TYR A 63 9.32 10.26 0.68
CA TYR A 63 9.60 9.44 1.88
C TYR A 63 10.91 8.67 1.77
N SER A 64 11.26 8.16 0.57
CA SER A 64 12.54 7.48 0.36
C SER A 64 13.76 8.40 0.60
N ARG A 65 13.60 9.72 0.44
CA ARG A 65 14.66 10.70 0.71
C ARG A 65 14.84 10.98 2.20
N THR A 66 13.76 10.92 2.98
CA THR A 66 13.80 11.20 4.42
C THR A 66 14.34 10.02 5.24
N PHE A 67 14.20 8.78 4.74
CA PHE A 67 14.63 7.57 5.43
C PHE A 67 15.89 6.92 4.84
N SER A 68 16.69 7.68 4.07
CA SER A 68 18.00 7.20 3.64
C SER A 68 19.01 7.46 4.75
N ALA A 69 19.61 6.39 5.26
CA ALA A 69 20.54 6.28 6.39
C ALA A 69 19.88 6.30 7.79
N HIS A 70 19.65 5.11 8.34
CA HIS A 70 20.33 4.61 9.55
C HIS A 70 20.17 3.10 9.67
#